data_AF-A0A7J7HK24-F1
#
_entry.id   AF-A0A7J7HK24-F1
#
_cell.length_a   1.000
_cell.length_b   1.000
_cell.length_c   1.000
_cell.angle_alpha   90.00
_cell.angle_beta   90.00
_cell.angle_gamma   90.00
#
_symmetry.space_group_name_H-M   'P 1'
#
loop_
_entity.id
_entity.type
_entity.pdbx_description
1 polymer ?
#
loop_
_entity_poly.entity_id
_entity_poly.type
_entity_poly.pdbx_seq_one_letter_code
_entity_poly.pdbx_strand_id
1 'polypeptide(L)'
;MEEALEMARAKDTKERMAGVERLHQLLEASRKSLSSSEVTSLVDCCLDLLKDNNFRVSQGALQALASAAVLSSEHLKLHFNALVPATVERLGDAKQPVRDAARRLLLTLMEVRSHTPSL
;
A
#
# COMPACT_ATOMS: atom_id res chain seq x y z
N MET A 1 1.76 -12.26 7.09
CA MET A 1 2.31 -11.01 6.56
C MET A 1 3.58 -11.29 5.78
N GLU A 2 4.59 -11.89 6.42
CA GLU A 2 5.87 -12.27 5.82
C GLU A 2 5.75 -13.08 4.53
N GLU A 3 5.04 -14.22 4.55
CA GLU A 3 4.77 -15.04 3.36
C GLU A 3 4.18 -14.23 2.18
N ALA A 4 3.23 -13.34 2.48
CA ALA A 4 2.60 -12.50 1.46
C ALA A 4 3.58 -11.47 0.85
N LEU A 5 4.51 -10.95 1.66
CA LEU A 5 5.59 -10.08 1.19
C LEU A 5 6.60 -10.85 0.32
N GLU A 6 6.92 -12.09 0.67
CA GLU A 6 7.80 -12.95 -0.14
C GLU A 6 7.19 -13.22 -1.52
N MET A 7 5.91 -13.62 -1.56
CA MET A 7 5.18 -13.79 -2.82
C MET A 7 5.14 -12.51 -3.64
N ALA A 8 4.92 -11.36 -2.99
CA ALA A 8 4.89 -10.06 -3.65
C ALA A 8 6.25 -9.67 -4.26
N ARG A 9 7.36 -10.22 -3.78
CA ARG A 9 8.72 -10.02 -4.31
C ARG A 9 9.15 -11.09 -5.31
N ALA A 10 8.27 -12.04 -5.64
CA ALA A 10 8.59 -13.14 -6.56
C ALA A 10 8.97 -12.66 -7.97
N LYS A 11 9.79 -13.44 -8.67
CA LYS A 11 10.12 -13.18 -10.08
C LYS A 11 8.91 -13.42 -10.99
N ASP A 12 8.05 -14.37 -10.63
CA ASP A 12 6.85 -14.68 -11.38
C ASP A 12 5.74 -13.65 -11.12
N THR A 13 5.14 -13.14 -12.21
CA THR A 13 4.11 -12.10 -12.11
C THR A 13 2.81 -12.60 -11.49
N LYS A 14 2.44 -13.88 -11.66
CA LYS A 14 1.25 -14.45 -11.03
C LYS A 14 1.44 -14.58 -9.52
N GLU A 15 2.63 -14.99 -9.09
CA GLU A 15 2.99 -15.01 -7.67
C GLU A 15 2.95 -13.60 -7.07
N ARG A 16 3.50 -12.59 -7.76
CA ARG A 16 3.40 -11.21 -7.29
C ARG A 16 1.95 -10.73 -7.16
N MET A 17 1.11 -11.04 -8.14
CA MET A 17 -0.33 -10.71 -8.07
C MET A 17 -1.01 -11.38 -6.88
N ALA A 18 -0.74 -12.67 -6.65
CA ALA A 18 -1.27 -13.38 -5.49
C ALA A 18 -0.75 -12.80 -4.17
N GLY A 19 0.51 -12.38 -4.13
CA GLY A 19 1.12 -11.71 -2.98
C GLY A 19 0.41 -10.40 -2.64
N VAL A 20 0.23 -9.48 -3.59
CA VAL A 20 -0.44 -8.20 -3.31
C VAL A 20 -1.92 -8.37 -2.94
N GLU A 21 -2.62 -9.33 -3.55
CA GLU A 21 -3.99 -9.68 -3.18
C GLU A 21 -4.04 -10.19 -1.74
N ARG A 22 -3.10 -11.07 -1.36
CA ARG A 22 -3.01 -11.62 -0.01
C ARG A 22 -2.68 -10.55 1.02
N LEU A 23 -1.77 -9.62 0.70
CA LEU A 23 -1.43 -8.48 1.55
C LEU A 23 -2.67 -7.62 1.82
N HIS A 24 -3.39 -7.23 0.77
CA HIS A 24 -4.61 -6.44 0.89
C HIS A 24 -5.66 -7.14 1.77
N GLN A 25 -5.94 -8.41 1.54
CA GLN A 25 -6.89 -9.19 2.34
C GLN A 25 -6.49 -9.30 3.82
N LEU A 26 -5.20 -9.51 4.10
CA LEU A 26 -4.69 -9.59 5.48
C LEU A 26 -4.87 -8.26 6.21
N LEU A 27 -4.62 -7.14 5.54
CA LEU A 27 -4.72 -5.81 6.12
C LEU A 27 -6.16 -5.39 6.35
N GLU A 28 -7.07 -5.65 5.39
CA GLU A 28 -8.50 -5.41 5.53
C GLU A 28 -9.13 -6.24 6.65
N ALA A 29 -8.70 -7.50 6.82
CA ALA A 29 -9.24 -8.37 7.87
C ALA A 29 -8.65 -8.10 9.26
N SER A 30 -7.52 -7.39 9.35
CA SER A 30 -6.84 -7.15 10.62
C SER A 30 -7.54 -6.06 11.44
N ARG A 31 -7.63 -6.30 12.75
CA ARG A 31 -8.01 -5.27 13.74
C ARG A 31 -6.82 -4.80 14.58
N LYS A 32 -5.65 -5.40 14.38
CA LYS A 32 -4.44 -5.12 15.14
C LYS A 32 -3.53 -4.24 14.31
N SER A 33 -3.08 -3.11 14.89
CA SER A 33 -2.04 -2.29 14.27
C SER A 33 -0.79 -3.12 14.03
N LEU A 34 -0.20 -2.92 12.85
CA LEU A 34 1.13 -3.39 12.52
C LEU A 34 2.17 -2.69 13.40
N SER A 35 3.29 -3.39 13.62
CA SER A 35 4.50 -2.79 14.17
C SER A 35 5.18 -1.86 13.15
N SER A 36 6.05 -0.96 13.63
CA SER A 36 6.82 -0.06 12.76
C SER A 36 7.66 -0.81 11.71
N SER A 37 8.23 -1.96 12.06
CA SER A 37 9.02 -2.78 11.14
C SER A 37 8.15 -3.45 10.08
N GLU A 38 6.95 -3.93 10.44
CA GLU A 38 6.01 -4.49 9.47
C GLU A 38 5.52 -3.43 8.47
N VAL A 39 5.25 -2.22 8.95
CA VAL A 39 4.89 -1.08 8.08
C VAL A 39 6.05 -0.73 7.14
N THR A 40 7.28 -0.66 7.65
CA THR A 40 8.46 -0.37 6.82
C THR A 40 8.62 -1.41 5.71
N SER A 41 8.60 -2.70 6.06
CA SER A 41 8.72 -3.80 5.09
C SER A 41 7.61 -3.80 4.04
N LEU A 42 6.38 -3.47 4.44
CA LEU A 42 5.25 -3.33 3.53
C LEU A 42 5.43 -2.15 2.58
N VAL A 43 5.78 -0.97 3.11
CA VAL A 43 5.97 0.24 2.29
C VAL A 43 7.09 0.03 1.29
N ASP A 44 8.25 -0.48 1.71
CA ASP A 44 9.38 -0.71 0.82
C ASP A 44 9.00 -1.70 -0.30
N CYS A 45 8.31 -2.79 0.06
CA CYS A 45 7.81 -3.75 -0.91
C CYS A 45 6.84 -3.08 -1.91
N CYS A 46 5.86 -2.33 -1.42
CA CYS A 46 4.87 -1.70 -2.28
C CYS A 46 5.48 -0.62 -3.18
N LEU A 47 6.45 0.18 -2.71
CA LEU A 47 7.12 1.20 -3.52
C LEU A 47 7.84 0.60 -4.74
N ASP A 48 8.43 -0.58 -4.60
CA ASP A 48 8.98 -1.32 -5.74
C ASP A 48 7.88 -1.81 -6.68
N LEU A 49 6.78 -2.33 -6.14
CA LEU A 49 5.65 -2.87 -6.91
C LEU A 49 4.82 -1.81 -7.63
N LEU A 50 4.86 -0.55 -7.20
CA LEU A 50 4.24 0.56 -7.91
C LEU A 50 4.84 0.75 -9.32
N LYS A 51 6.08 0.30 -9.54
CA LYS A 51 6.82 0.35 -10.80
C LYS A 51 6.65 -0.91 -11.64
N ASP A 52 5.83 -1.88 -11.20
CA ASP A 52 5.61 -3.13 -11.91
C ASP A 52 4.92 -2.89 -13.26
N ASN A 53 5.34 -3.63 -14.29
CA ASN A 53 4.75 -3.56 -15.63
C ASN A 53 3.32 -4.12 -15.68
N ASN A 54 2.92 -4.92 -14.69
CA ASN A 54 1.58 -5.46 -14.56
C ASN A 54 0.71 -4.56 -13.67
N PHE A 55 -0.32 -3.96 -14.27
CA PHE A 55 -1.21 -3.04 -13.58
C PHE A 55 -1.91 -3.64 -12.35
N ARG A 56 -2.17 -4.96 -12.32
CA ARG A 56 -2.81 -5.61 -11.17
C ARG A 56 -1.88 -5.66 -9.96
N VAL A 57 -0.57 -5.78 -10.19
CA VAL A 57 0.44 -5.75 -9.13
C VAL A 57 0.49 -4.34 -8.53
N SER A 58 0.63 -3.31 -9.36
CA SER A 58 0.64 -1.91 -8.91
C SER A 58 -0.67 -1.52 -8.22
N GLN A 59 -1.82 -1.91 -8.78
CA GLN A 59 -3.14 -1.70 -8.18
C GLN A 59 -3.25 -2.37 -6.80
N GLY A 60 -2.88 -3.66 -6.69
CA GLY A 60 -2.95 -4.39 -5.43
C GLY A 60 -2.05 -3.80 -4.35
N ALA A 61 -0.85 -3.33 -4.72
CA ALA A 61 0.04 -2.62 -3.80
C ALA A 61 -0.60 -1.33 -3.27
N LEU A 62 -1.23 -0.53 -4.13
CA LEU A 62 -1.96 0.68 -3.72
C LEU A 62 -3.13 0.35 -2.78
N GLN A 63 -3.87 -0.72 -3.04
CA GLN A 63 -4.98 -1.17 -2.18
C GLN A 63 -4.47 -1.61 -0.81
N ALA A 64 -3.41 -2.43 -0.76
CA ALA A 64 -2.77 -2.83 0.48
C ALA A 64 -2.29 -1.63 1.31
N LEU A 65 -1.65 -0.64 0.66
CA LEU A 65 -1.23 0.60 1.32
C LEU A 65 -2.40 1.40 1.88
N ALA A 66 -3.55 1.43 1.21
CA ALA A 66 -4.73 2.13 1.70
C ALA A 66 -5.29 1.47 2.97
N SER A 67 -5.36 0.14 3.00
CA SER A 67 -5.75 -0.61 4.20
C SER A 67 -4.76 -0.40 5.36
N ALA A 68 -3.46 -0.43 5.07
CA ALA A 68 -2.43 -0.16 6.07
C ALA A 68 -2.50 1.27 6.62
N ALA A 69 -2.88 2.25 5.80
CA ALA A 69 -3.06 3.63 6.25
C ALA A 69 -4.15 3.76 7.31
N VAL A 70 -5.27 3.04 7.16
CA VAL A 70 -6.35 3.01 8.16
C VAL A 70 -5.89 2.28 9.43
N LEU A 71 -5.19 1.16 9.27
CA LEU A 71 -4.83 0.27 10.39
C LEU A 71 -3.67 0.79 11.24
N SER A 72 -2.70 1.49 10.63
CA SER A 72 -1.40 1.82 11.23
C SER A 72 -0.89 3.19 10.79
N SER A 73 -1.77 4.18 10.80
CA SER A 73 -1.50 5.54 10.33
C SER A 73 -0.26 6.18 10.95
N GLU A 74 -0.03 6.01 12.27
CA GLU A 74 1.10 6.61 12.99
C GLU A 74 2.45 6.16 12.44
N HIS A 75 2.60 4.86 12.16
CA HIS A 75 3.81 4.33 11.55
C HIS A 75 3.89 4.68 10.07
N LEU A 76 2.77 4.66 9.34
CA LEU A 76 2.76 4.96 7.91
C LEU A 76 3.14 6.42 7.61
N LYS A 77 2.76 7.37 8.48
CA LYS A 77 3.09 8.80 8.38
C LYS A 77 4.60 9.05 8.23
N LEU A 78 5.43 8.21 8.83
CA LEU A 78 6.90 8.30 8.73
C LEU A 78 7.41 8.11 7.29
N HIS A 79 6.64 7.43 6.44
CA HIS A 79 7.02 7.13 5.05
C HIS A 79 6.39 8.08 4.01
N PHE A 80 5.64 9.10 4.43
CA PHE A 80 4.89 9.96 3.50
C PHE A 80 5.75 10.66 2.46
N ASN A 81 6.98 11.04 2.81
CA ASN A 81 7.90 11.69 1.87
C ASN A 81 8.25 10.82 0.66
N ALA A 82 8.22 9.49 0.80
CA ALA A 82 8.39 8.55 -0.31
C ALA A 82 7.04 8.13 -0.90
N LEU A 83 6.05 7.86 -0.03
CA LEU A 83 4.77 7.29 -0.44
C LEU A 83 3.91 8.27 -1.25
N VAL A 84 3.84 9.54 -0.85
CA VAL A 84 2.97 10.52 -1.51
C VAL A 84 3.42 10.80 -2.94
N PRO A 85 4.70 11.13 -3.22
CA PRO A 85 5.15 11.33 -4.60
C PRO A 85 4.93 10.10 -5.48
N ALA A 86 5.29 8.91 -4.98
CA ALA A 86 5.11 7.66 -5.71
C ALA A 86 3.63 7.38 -6.03
N THR A 87 2.72 7.68 -5.09
CA THR A 87 1.27 7.52 -5.33
C THR A 87 0.75 8.55 -6.33
N VAL A 88 1.22 9.80 -6.28
CA VAL A 88 0.85 10.85 -7.24
C VAL A 88 1.26 10.47 -8.67
N GLU A 89 2.45 9.89 -8.85
CA GLU A 89 2.88 9.38 -10.16
C GLU A 89 1.93 8.31 -10.73
N ARG A 90 1.24 7.54 -9.87
CA ARG A 90 0.25 6.53 -10.29
C ARG A 90 -1.09 7.12 -10.70
N LEU A 91 -1.38 8.38 -10.40
CA LEU A 91 -2.53 9.08 -10.98
C LEU A 91 -2.41 9.26 -12.50
N GLY A 92 -1.18 9.26 -13.03
CA GLY A 92 -0.89 9.33 -14.47
C GLY A 92 -0.87 7.98 -15.18
N ASP A 93 -1.21 6.88 -14.50
CA ASP A 93 -1.14 5.54 -15.10
C ASP A 93 -2.14 5.37 -16.26
N ALA A 94 -1.75 4.63 -17.30
CA ALA A 94 -2.62 4.36 -18.45
C ALA A 94 -3.88 3.58 -18.07
N LYS A 95 -3.83 2.75 -17.01
CA LYS A 95 -4.95 1.90 -16.58
C LYS A 95 -5.79 2.60 -15.52
N GLN A 96 -7.10 2.70 -15.78
CA GLN A 96 -8.05 3.31 -14.87
C GLN A 96 -8.05 2.70 -13.46
N PRO A 97 -7.99 1.36 -13.28
CA PRO A 97 -7.96 0.76 -11.94
C PRO A 97 -6.79 1.23 -11.07
N VAL A 98 -5.61 1.45 -11.67
CA VAL A 98 -4.43 1.96 -10.94
C VAL A 98 -4.66 3.41 -10.51
N ARG A 99 -5.20 4.24 -11.42
CA ARG A 99 -5.53 5.64 -11.10
C ARG A 99 -6.58 5.75 -9.98
N ASP A 100 -7.59 4.88 -9.99
CA ASP A 100 -8.64 4.85 -8.96
C ASP A 100 -8.08 4.40 -7.60
N ALA A 101 -7.23 3.36 -7.57
CA ALA A 101 -6.56 2.92 -6.36
C ALA A 101 -5.63 4.00 -5.79
N ALA A 102 -4.90 4.72 -6.66
CA ALA A 102 -4.03 5.82 -6.25
C ALA A 102 -4.84 7.00 -5.66
N ARG A 103 -5.95 7.39 -6.30
CA ARG A 103 -6.88 8.38 -5.74
C ARG A 103 -7.39 7.97 -4.37
N ARG A 104 -7.81 6.72 -4.22
CA ARG A 104 -8.31 6.18 -2.95
C ARG A 104 -7.24 6.26 -1.86
N LEU A 105 -6.01 5.82 -2.14
CA LEU A 105 -4.91 5.90 -1.19
C LEU A 105 -4.67 7.35 -0.75
N LEU A 106 -4.56 8.30 -1.69
CA LEU A 106 -4.33 9.71 -1.33
C LEU A 106 -5.43 10.29 -0.44
N LEU A 107 -6.70 10.00 -0.74
CA LEU A 107 -7.82 10.42 0.11
C LEU A 107 -7.71 9.82 1.52
N THR A 108 -7.42 8.52 1.62
CA THR A 108 -7.21 7.85 2.91
C THR A 108 -6.04 8.47 3.68
N LEU A 109 -4.92 8.78 3.02
CA LEU A 109 -3.79 9.46 3.64
C LEU A 109 -4.15 10.86 4.17
N MET A 110 -5.08 11.57 3.52
CA MET A 110 -5.57 12.87 3.99
C MET A 110 -6.50 12.73 5.21
N GLU A 111 -7.36 11.71 5.23
CA GLU A 111 -8.30 11.46 6.33
C GLU A 111 -7.58 11.00 7.61
N VAL A 112 -6.53 10.18 7.51
CA VAL A 112 -5.79 9.73 8.71
C VAL A 112 -4.89 10.81 9.33
N ARG A 113 -4.72 11.95 8.65
CA ARG A 113 -3.98 13.12 9.17
C ARG A 113 -4.80 13.98 10.12
N SER A 114 -6.13 13.94 10.06
CA SER A 114 -6.99 14.81 10.87
C SER A 114 -7.13 14.33 12.32
N HIS A 115 -6.73 13.11 12.65
CA HIS A 115 -6.74 12.59 14.01
C HIS A 115 -5.49 13.07 14.78
N THR A 116 -5.43 14.36 15.07
CA THR A 116 -4.72 14.84 16.26
C THR A 116 -5.72 14.79 17.40
N PRO A 117 -5.49 14.04 18.49
CA PRO A 117 -6.38 14.11 19.64
C PRO A 117 -6.31 15.54 20.16
N SER A 118 -7.46 16.23 20.15
CA SER A 118 -7.63 17.52 20.79
C SER A 118 -7.20 17.40 22.26
N LEU A 119 -6.20 18.20 22.65
CA LEU A 119 -5.74 18.38 24.02
C LEU A 119 -6.86 18.90 24.92
#